data_AF-A0A3S3N6A5-F1
#
_entry.id   AF-A0A3S3N6A5-F1
#
_cell.length_a   1.000
_cell.length_b   1.000
_cell.length_c   1.000
_cell.angle_alpha   90.00
_cell.angle_beta   90.00
_cell.angle_gamma   90.00
#
_symmetry.space_group_name_H-M   'P 1'
#
loop_
_entity.id
_entity.type
_entity.pdbx_description
1 polymer ?
#
loop_
_entity_poly.entity_id
_entity_poly.type
_entity_poly.pdbx_seq_one_letter_code
_entity_poly.pdbx_strand_id
1 'polypeptide(L)'
;MEEAKVEAKIVRIIHSGDGDLLRPNSGQPVTIGGHSICVGFRDEMGSEYRVWEWHGHVSTRDEDNCYSLEYIFGNYFEERRVSTCVKIKFFMEKRFDFA
;
A
#
# COMPACT_ATOMS: atom_id res chain seq x y z
N MET A 1 10.91 -0.12 10.68
CA MET A 1 10.13 -1.24 10.12
C MET A 1 10.18 -1.15 8.60
N GLU A 2 10.39 -2.28 7.92
CA GLU A 2 10.39 -2.36 6.45
C GLU A 2 9.00 -2.04 5.88
N GLU A 3 7.94 -2.40 6.60
CA GLU A 3 6.54 -2.11 6.27
C GLU A 3 6.34 -0.61 6.03
N ALA A 4 6.75 0.23 6.98
CA ALA A 4 6.67 1.69 6.88
C ALA A 4 7.47 2.26 5.69
N LYS A 5 8.56 1.60 5.28
CA LYS A 5 9.33 2.00 4.08
C LYS A 5 8.55 1.70 2.80
N VAL A 6 7.88 0.56 2.73
CA VAL A 6 7.03 0.17 1.60
C VAL A 6 5.84 1.12 1.48
N GLU A 7 5.15 1.39 2.59
CA GLU A 7 4.02 2.32 2.63
C GLU A 7 4.44 3.73 2.20
N ALA A 8 5.52 4.27 2.78
CA ALA A 8 6.03 5.59 2.40
C ALA A 8 6.39 5.66 0.91
N LYS A 9 6.85 4.55 0.32
CA LYS A 9 7.18 4.48 -1.11
C LYS A 9 5.94 4.44 -1.99
N ILE A 10 4.92 3.68 -1.62
CA ILE A 10 3.61 3.66 -2.30
C ILE A 10 3.00 5.06 -2.29
N VAL A 11 2.92 5.68 -1.11
CA VAL A 11 2.36 7.03 -0.94
C VAL A 11 3.15 8.06 -1.75
N ARG A 12 4.49 7.97 -1.77
CA ARG A 12 5.32 8.83 -2.61
C ARG A 12 5.02 8.70 -4.11
N ILE A 13 4.81 7.48 -4.60
CA ILE A 13 4.49 7.24 -6.03
C ILE A 13 3.11 7.82 -6.36
N ILE A 14 2.12 7.63 -5.49
CA ILE A 14 0.78 8.23 -5.63
C ILE A 14 0.89 9.76 -5.65
N HIS A 15 1.60 10.36 -4.70
CA HIS A 15 1.83 11.81 -4.66
C HIS A 15 2.62 12.36 -5.85
N SER A 16 3.49 11.57 -6.47
CA SER A 16 4.23 11.95 -7.68
C SER A 16 3.30 12.04 -8.91
N GLY A 17 2.09 11.48 -8.82
CA GLY A 17 1.19 11.30 -9.96
C GLY A 17 1.54 10.09 -10.84
N ASP A 18 2.58 9.33 -10.47
CA ASP A 18 3.06 8.13 -11.17
C ASP A 18 2.34 6.86 -10.70
N GLY A 19 1.04 6.96 -10.41
CA GLY A 19 0.24 5.82 -9.95
C GLY A 19 0.25 4.63 -10.92
N ASP A 20 0.57 4.84 -12.19
CA ASP A 20 0.69 3.79 -13.22
C ASP A 20 1.83 2.80 -12.92
N LEU A 21 2.89 3.24 -12.23
CA LEU A 21 3.99 2.37 -11.77
C LEU A 21 3.52 1.28 -10.81
N LEU A 22 2.45 1.55 -10.07
CA LEU A 22 1.85 0.60 -9.14
C LEU A 22 0.95 -0.43 -9.85
N ARG A 23 0.74 -0.26 -11.17
CA ARG A 23 -0.14 -1.07 -12.02
C ARG A 23 -1.46 -1.40 -11.32
N PRO A 24 -2.16 -0.37 -10.80
CA PRO A 24 -3.33 -0.55 -9.98
C PRO A 24 -4.42 -1.29 -10.76
N ASN A 25 -5.10 -2.23 -10.09
CA ASN A 25 -6.15 -3.07 -10.68
C ASN A 25 -5.67 -3.99 -11.82
N SER A 26 -4.36 -4.13 -12.03
CA SER A 26 -3.81 -5.10 -13.00
C SER A 26 -3.91 -6.55 -12.51
N GLY A 27 -4.29 -6.77 -11.24
CA GLY A 27 -4.27 -8.10 -10.61
C GLY A 27 -2.87 -8.71 -10.49
N GLN A 28 -1.82 -7.93 -10.76
CA GLN A 28 -0.43 -8.37 -10.73
C GLN A 28 0.33 -7.63 -9.62
N PRO A 29 1.13 -8.35 -8.82
CA PRO A 29 1.97 -7.71 -7.80
C PRO A 29 3.08 -6.90 -8.47
N VAL A 30 3.33 -5.71 -7.93
CA VAL A 30 4.48 -4.87 -8.26
C VAL A 30 5.57 -5.04 -7.22
N THR A 31 6.83 -4.96 -7.66
CA THR A 31 7.98 -5.08 -6.76
C THR A 31 8.32 -3.71 -6.16
N ILE A 32 7.94 -3.48 -4.91
CA ILE A 32 8.21 -2.24 -4.18
C ILE A 32 9.29 -2.52 -3.14
N GLY A 33 10.51 -2.05 -3.40
CA GLY A 33 11.63 -2.22 -2.46
C GLY A 33 12.09 -3.68 -2.28
N GLY A 34 11.77 -4.57 -3.23
CA GLY A 34 12.05 -6.00 -3.12
C GLY A 34 10.89 -6.83 -2.58
N HIS A 35 9.74 -6.20 -2.31
CA HIS A 35 8.54 -6.85 -1.80
C HIS A 35 7.44 -6.88 -2.85
N SER A 36 6.67 -7.96 -2.91
CA SER A 36 5.59 -8.15 -3.88
C SER A 36 4.29 -7.60 -3.30
N ILE A 37 3.87 -6.43 -3.79
CA ILE A 37 2.69 -5.72 -3.32
C ILE A 37 1.71 -5.55 -4.48
N CYS A 38 0.45 -5.93 -4.26
CA CYS A 38 -0.64 -5.62 -5.17
C CYS A 38 -1.27 -4.30 -4.75
N VAL A 39 -1.48 -3.40 -5.72
CA VAL A 39 -2.19 -2.14 -5.50
C VAL A 39 -3.46 -2.13 -6.34
N GLY A 40 -4.52 -1.57 -5.80
CA GLY A 40 -5.76 -1.25 -6.47
C GLY A 40 -6.13 0.20 -6.21
N PHE A 41 -6.90 0.78 -7.12
CA PHE A 41 -7.61 2.03 -6.81
C PHE A 41 -9.06 1.88 -7.20
N ARG A 42 -9.92 2.62 -6.49
CA ARG A 42 -11.33 2.74 -6.79
C ARG A 42 -11.70 4.21 -6.74
N ASP A 43 -12.23 4.71 -7.86
CA ASP A 43 -12.93 5.99 -7.86
C ASP A 43 -14.31 5.74 -7.23
N GLU A 44 -14.57 6.35 -6.08
CA GLU A 44 -15.86 6.24 -5.42
C GLU A 44 -16.88 7.08 -6.21
N MET A 45 -17.82 6.44 -6.89
CA MET A 45 -18.79 7.13 -7.75
C MET A 45 -19.61 8.12 -6.94
N GLY A 46 -19.47 9.42 -7.26
CA GLY A 46 -20.15 10.53 -6.57
C GLY A 46 -19.26 11.28 -5.57
N SER A 47 -18.06 10.79 -5.32
CA SER A 47 -17.07 11.40 -4.43
C SER A 47 -15.91 12.01 -5.23
N GLU A 48 -15.36 13.12 -4.75
CA GLU A 48 -14.16 13.76 -5.32
C GLU A 48 -12.87 13.03 -4.89
N TYR A 49 -12.99 11.81 -4.38
CA TYR A 49 -11.92 11.04 -3.77
C TYR A 49 -11.65 9.76 -4.56
N ARG A 50 -10.36 9.45 -4.71
CA ARG A 50 -9.86 8.16 -5.17
C ARG A 50 -9.31 7.40 -3.98
N VAL A 51 -9.83 6.19 -3.75
CA VAL A 51 -9.32 5.31 -2.70
C VAL A 51 -8.28 4.39 -3.33
N TRP A 52 -7.08 4.43 -2.79
CA TRP A 52 -6.00 3.50 -3.09
C TRP A 52 -5.96 2.44 -2.01
N GLU A 53 -5.85 1.18 -2.41
CA GLU A 53 -5.82 0.03 -1.51
C GLU A 53 -4.60 -0.81 -1.91
N TRP A 54 -3.82 -1.29 -0.95
CA TRP A 54 -2.72 -2.21 -1.25
C TRP A 54 -2.68 -3.35 -0.26
N HIS A 55 -2.22 -4.50 -0.77
CA HIS A 55 -2.01 -5.70 0.01
C HIS A 55 -0.84 -6.48 -0.54
N GLY A 56 -0.10 -7.16 0.32
CA GLY A 56 1.00 -7.99 -0.13
C GLY A 56 1.80 -8.53 1.03
N HIS A 57 2.98 -9.06 0.71
CA HIS A 57 3.89 -9.57 1.71
C HIS A 57 5.19 -8.78 1.69
N VAL A 58 5.60 -8.33 2.87
CA VAL A 58 6.91 -7.73 3.12
C VAL A 58 7.76 -8.78 3.79
N SER A 59 8.90 -9.08 3.19
CA SER A 59 9.91 -9.95 3.80
C SER A 59 10.71 -9.09 4.78
N THR A 60 10.40 -9.19 6.06
CA THR A 60 11.19 -8.58 7.11
C THR A 60 12.32 -9.52 7.48
N ARG A 61 13.48 -8.93 7.76
CA ARG A 61 14.68 -9.65 8.17
C ARG A 61 14.84 -9.45 9.67
N ASP A 62 14.58 -10.51 10.42
CA ASP A 62 14.77 -10.52 11.88
C ASP A 62 16.27 -10.55 12.25
N GLU A 63 16.55 -10.31 13.54
CA GLU A 63 17.91 -10.27 14.11
C GLU A 63 18.68 -11.60 13.89
N ASP A 64 17.95 -12.72 13.78
CA ASP A 64 18.47 -14.06 13.45
C ASP A 64 18.61 -14.35 11.94
N ASN A 65 18.42 -13.33 11.09
CA ASN A 65 18.52 -13.46 9.62
C ASN A 65 17.49 -14.43 9.01
N CYS A 66 16.41 -14.73 9.75
CA CYS A 66 15.26 -15.46 9.24
C CYS A 66 14.41 -14.51 8.39
N TYR A 67 13.92 -15.00 7.24
CA TYR A 67 12.97 -14.26 6.41
C TYR A 67 11.56 -14.50 6.92
N SER A 68 11.02 -13.52 7.64
CA SER A 68 9.63 -13.52 8.07
C SER A 68 8.79 -12.81 7.00
N LEU A 69 7.76 -13.50 6.47
CA LEU A 69 6.81 -12.90 5.53
C LEU A 69 5.67 -12.27 6.33
N GLU A 70 5.72 -10.96 6.50
CA GLU A 70 4.63 -10.21 7.13
C GLU A 70 3.62 -9.76 6.07
N TYR A 71 2.35 -10.07 6.30
CA TYR A 71 1.27 -9.60 5.44
C TYR A 71 0.93 -8.16 5.80
N ILE A 72 0.98 -7.28 4.80
CA ILE A 72 0.60 -5.88 4.96
C ILE A 72 -0.70 -5.59 4.20
N PHE A 73 -1.54 -4.76 4.80
CA PHE A 73 -2.72 -4.18 4.18
C PHE A 73 -2.75 -2.69 4.51
N GLY A 74 -3.07 -1.85 3.53
CA GLY A 74 -3.19 -0.42 3.72
C GLY A 74 -4.13 0.22 2.73
N ASN A 75 -4.64 1.39 3.11
CA ASN A 75 -5.55 2.18 2.29
C ASN A 75 -5.19 3.67 2.41
N TYR A 76 -5.38 4.39 1.31
CA TYR A 76 -5.06 5.82 1.18
C TYR A 76 -6.16 6.53 0.40
N PHE A 77 -6.61 7.66 0.94
CA PHE A 77 -7.63 8.49 0.29
C PHE A 77 -6.96 9.68 -0.39
N GLU A 78 -7.02 9.71 -1.72
CA GLU A 78 -6.54 10.79 -2.57
C GLU A 78 -7.70 11.74 -2.90
N GLU A 79 -7.63 13.00 -2.48
CA GLU A 79 -8.61 14.03 -2.84
C GLU A 79 -8.27 14.67 -4.19
N ARG A 80 -9.18 14.58 -5.17
CA ARG A 80 -8.98 15.12 -6.53
C ARG A 80 -9.41 16.57 -6.71
N ARG A 81 -10.03 17.22 -5.72
CA ARG A 81 -10.42 18.63 -5.78
C ARG A 81 -9.80 19.44 -4.64
N VAL A 82 -8.83 20.26 -5.02
CA VAL A 82 -8.25 21.40 -4.28
C VAL A 82 -7.63 21.06 -2.93
N SER A 83 -6.30 21.07 -2.90
CA SER A 83 -5.45 21.33 -1.74
C SER A 83 -6.17 21.35 -0.38
N THR A 84 -6.14 20.27 0.41
CA THR A 84 -5.90 20.25 1.88
C THR A 84 -6.22 18.89 2.52
N CYS A 85 -5.30 18.41 3.38
CA CYS A 85 -5.46 17.36 4.40
C CYS A 85 -5.82 15.93 3.95
N VAL A 86 -4.76 15.16 3.73
CA VAL A 86 -4.77 13.72 3.50
C VAL A 86 -5.07 12.97 4.81
N LYS A 87 -6.17 12.22 4.85
CA LYS A 87 -6.44 11.26 5.94
C LYS A 87 -5.89 9.90 5.58
N ILE A 88 -4.74 9.55 6.15
CA ILE A 88 -4.19 8.21 6.06
C ILE A 88 -4.82 7.37 7.17
N LYS A 89 -5.61 6.35 6.79
CA LYS A 89 -6.13 5.36 7.74
C LYS A 89 -5.32 4.09 7.61
N PHE A 90 -4.38 3.91 8.52
CA PHE A 90 -3.65 2.65 8.65
C PHE A 90 -4.57 1.60 9.26
N PHE A 91 -4.82 0.53 8.52
CA PHE A 91 -5.53 -0.65 9.03
C PHE A 91 -4.65 -1.87 8.80
N MET A 92 -3.70 -2.12 9.71
CA MET A 92 -3.01 -3.41 9.76
C MET A 92 -3.94 -4.41 10.45
N GLU A 93 -4.74 -5.14 9.68
CA GLU A 93 -5.29 -6.39 10.18
C GLU A 93 -4.16 -7.40 10.18
N LYS A 94 -3.43 -7.50 11.31
CA LYS A 94 -2.65 -8.70 11.60
C LYS A 94 -3.66 -9.83 11.75
N ARG A 95 -4.01 -10.50 10.65
CA ARG A 95 -4.63 -11.82 10.75
C ARG A 95 -3.58 -12.76 11.32
N PHE A 96 -3.63 -12.83 12.64
CA PHE A 96 -2.95 -13.78 13.50
C PHE A 96 -3.33 -15.21 13.11
N ASP A 97 -2.31 -16.06 13.21
CA ASP A 97 -2.28 -17.51 13.43
C ASP A 97 -2.92 -18.47 12.42
N PHE A 98 -2.05 -19.15 11.67
CA PHE A 98 -2.21 -20.58 11.41
C PHE A 98 -1.83 -21.33 12.70
N ALA A 99 -2.81 -21.63 13.56
CA ALA A 99 -2.74 -22.68 14.57
C ALA A 99 -4.15 -23.17 14.93
#